data_AF-H9A8K1-F1
#
_entry.id   AF-H9A8K1-F1
#
_cell.length_a   1.000
_cell.length_b   1.000
_cell.length_c   1.000
_cell.angle_alpha   90.00
_cell.angle_beta   90.00
_cell.angle_gamma   90.00
#
_symmetry.space_group_name_H-M   'P 1'
#
loop_
_entity.id
_entity.type
_entity.pdbx_description
1 polymer ?
#
loop_
_entity_poly.entity_id
_entity_poly.type
_entity_poly.pdbx_seq_one_letter_code
_entity_poly.pdbx_strand_id
1 'polypeptide(L)'
;MPVAPAVPLVLLLAAAGRAAPARRSTDGSLSGVVQKWKEYQLQCLKYLYEAPPIAAEGKFCNRTFDNYACWPDGLPGTYVNVSCPWYLPWANTVLHGQVYRFCTSEGTWLLKENSTLPWRNLTECEASDQDAPEEQLLNLSIIYTIGYALSFSALVIATAILLGFRHLHCTRNYIHLNLFTSFILRAISVFIKDSVVKWMYSTATQEHQWEGLISFQVGADTVVVMRILESSWWCVCITAGIP
;
A
#
# COMPACT_ATOMS: atom_id res chain seq x y z
N MET A 1 -5.60 55.01 28.89
CA MET A 1 -6.45 53.80 29.11
C MET A 1 -7.91 54.25 29.04
N PRO A 2 -8.87 53.48 28.49
CA PRO A 2 -8.88 52.05 28.14
C PRO A 2 -8.78 51.83 26.61
N VAL A 3 -8.02 50.90 26.04
CA VAL A 3 -8.07 49.41 26.05
C VAL A 3 -9.37 48.85 25.45
N ALA A 4 -9.36 48.65 24.13
CA ALA A 4 -10.32 47.81 23.41
C ALA A 4 -9.94 46.32 23.58
N PRO A 5 -10.90 45.40 23.81
CA PRO A 5 -10.57 43.99 23.93
C PRO A 5 -10.35 43.39 22.54
N ALA A 6 -9.22 42.72 22.38
CA ALA A 6 -8.97 41.82 21.27
C ALA A 6 -9.93 40.63 21.37
N VAL A 7 -10.87 40.54 20.43
CA VAL A 7 -11.67 39.33 20.24
C VAL A 7 -10.73 38.24 19.69
N PRO A 8 -10.60 37.07 20.33
CA PRO A 8 -9.67 36.05 19.85
C PRO A 8 -10.17 35.46 18.53
N LEU A 9 -9.28 35.41 17.54
CA LEU A 9 -9.40 34.75 16.23
C LEU A 9 -9.79 33.25 16.30
N VAL A 10 -9.93 32.70 17.51
CA VAL A 10 -10.21 31.29 17.81
C VAL A 10 -11.68 30.91 17.57
N LEU A 11 -12.60 31.87 17.58
CA LEU A 11 -14.04 31.59 17.41
C LEU A 11 -14.53 31.46 15.96
N LEU A 12 -13.74 31.90 14.97
CA LEU A 12 -14.14 31.82 13.56
C LEU A 12 -13.92 30.44 12.92
N LEU A 13 -13.16 29.54 13.55
CA LEU A 13 -12.91 28.19 13.03
C LEU A 13 -13.92 27.14 13.49
N ALA A 14 -14.87 27.50 14.38
CA ALA A 14 -15.84 26.54 14.93
C ALA A 14 -17.13 26.38 14.09
N ALA A 15 -17.31 27.17 13.02
CA ALA A 15 -18.57 27.23 12.26
C ALA A 15 -18.48 26.69 10.81
N ALA A 16 -17.39 26.01 10.44
CA ALA A 16 -17.29 25.36 9.14
C ALA A 16 -17.60 23.85 9.27
N GLY A 17 -18.86 23.51 9.05
CA GLY A 17 -19.26 22.24 8.45
C GLY A 17 -19.17 20.98 9.33
N ARG A 18 -20.23 20.70 10.08
CA ARG A 18 -20.69 19.32 10.26
C ARG A 18 -21.15 18.78 8.90
N ALA A 19 -20.20 18.40 8.04
CA ALA A 19 -20.48 17.43 7.00
C ALA A 19 -20.43 16.06 7.67
N ALA A 20 -21.58 15.41 7.79
CA ALA A 20 -21.63 14.01 8.16
C ALA A 20 -20.71 13.23 7.19
N PRO A 21 -19.85 12.30 7.67
CA PRO A 21 -19.08 11.49 6.75
C PRO A 21 -20.06 10.69 5.92
N ALA A 22 -20.11 10.99 4.62
CA ALA A 22 -20.76 10.13 3.65
C ALA A 22 -20.28 8.70 3.89
N ARG A 23 -21.21 7.73 3.98
CA ARG A 23 -20.87 6.31 4.10
C ARG A 23 -19.89 5.97 2.99
N ARG A 24 -18.62 5.83 3.35
CA ARG A 24 -17.55 5.50 2.43
C ARG A 24 -17.73 4.04 2.08
N SER A 25 -18.21 3.77 0.87
CA SER A 25 -18.19 2.43 0.30
C SER A 25 -16.75 1.91 0.38
N THR A 26 -16.51 0.88 1.19
CA THR A 26 -15.23 0.19 1.32
C THR A 26 -14.84 -0.58 0.06
N ASP A 27 -15.71 -0.59 -0.96
CA ASP A 27 -15.60 -1.40 -2.15
C ASP A 27 -14.50 -0.94 -3.12
N GLY A 28 -14.07 0.34 -3.02
CA GLY A 28 -13.00 0.94 -3.82
C GLY A 28 -11.70 1.28 -3.08
N SER A 29 -11.57 0.94 -1.78
CA SER A 29 -10.34 1.21 -1.03
C SER A 29 -9.20 0.29 -1.48
N LEU A 30 -7.99 0.81 -1.69
CA LEU A 30 -6.79 0.02 -2.08
C LEU A 30 -6.61 -1.23 -1.22
N SER A 31 -6.74 -1.07 0.11
CA SER A 31 -6.64 -2.18 1.06
C SER A 31 -7.73 -3.25 0.87
N GLY A 32 -8.94 -2.82 0.51
CA GLY A 32 -10.06 -3.71 0.19
C GLY A 32 -9.82 -4.48 -1.10
N VAL A 33 -9.32 -3.80 -2.15
CA VAL A 33 -8.98 -4.42 -3.44
C VAL A 33 -7.87 -5.45 -3.28
N VAL A 34 -6.79 -5.11 -2.55
CA VAL A 34 -5.69 -6.04 -2.26
C VAL A 34 -6.19 -7.26 -1.49
N GLN A 35 -7.06 -7.08 -0.50
CA GLN A 35 -7.64 -8.19 0.26
C GLN A 35 -8.48 -9.11 -0.63
N LYS A 36 -9.30 -8.54 -1.51
CA LYS A 36 -10.10 -9.31 -2.48
C LYS A 36 -9.23 -10.07 -3.47
N TRP A 37 -8.14 -9.46 -3.96
CA TRP A 37 -7.20 -10.12 -4.86
C TRP A 37 -6.52 -11.32 -4.21
N LYS A 38 -6.10 -11.20 -2.93
CA LYS A 38 -5.54 -12.33 -2.16
C LYS A 38 -6.53 -13.48 -2.04
N GLU A 39 -7.79 -13.17 -1.76
CA GLU A 39 -8.85 -14.18 -1.69
C GLU A 39 -9.07 -14.85 -3.06
N TYR A 40 -9.11 -14.09 -4.15
CA TYR A 40 -9.18 -14.63 -5.52
C TYR A 40 -8.00 -15.56 -5.85
N GLN A 41 -6.79 -15.15 -5.49
CA GLN A 41 -5.58 -15.95 -5.68
C GLN A 41 -5.67 -17.27 -4.90
N LEU A 42 -6.08 -17.24 -3.64
CA LEU A 42 -6.25 -18.46 -2.82
C LEU A 42 -7.29 -19.40 -3.42
N GLN A 43 -8.43 -18.87 -3.87
CA GLN A 43 -9.47 -19.64 -4.54
C GLN A 43 -8.95 -20.29 -5.83
N CYS A 44 -8.19 -19.54 -6.63
CA CYS A 44 -7.57 -20.06 -7.84
C CYS A 44 -6.58 -21.18 -7.52
N LEU A 45 -5.65 -20.95 -6.60
CA LEU A 45 -4.66 -21.96 -6.21
C LEU A 45 -5.34 -23.25 -5.76
N LYS A 46 -6.37 -23.14 -4.93
CA LYS A 46 -7.18 -24.29 -4.51
C LYS A 46 -7.78 -25.03 -5.71
N TYR A 47 -8.40 -24.32 -6.65
CA TYR A 47 -8.93 -24.90 -7.89
C TYR A 47 -7.84 -25.61 -8.71
N LEU A 48 -6.66 -25.01 -8.85
CA LEU A 48 -5.56 -25.59 -9.62
C LEU A 48 -5.11 -26.95 -9.05
N TYR A 49 -5.11 -27.11 -7.72
CA TYR A 49 -4.74 -28.37 -7.05
C TYR A 49 -5.87 -29.40 -7.00
N GLU A 50 -7.12 -28.98 -6.82
CA GLU A 50 -8.25 -29.90 -6.60
C GLU A 50 -8.92 -30.36 -7.90
N ALA A 51 -8.87 -29.58 -8.99
CA ALA A 51 -9.57 -29.95 -10.19
C ALA A 51 -8.98 -31.22 -10.83
N PRO A 52 -9.81 -32.18 -11.26
CA PRO A 52 -9.32 -33.42 -11.86
C PRO A 52 -8.51 -33.12 -13.13
N PRO A 53 -7.50 -33.93 -13.46
CA PRO A 53 -6.81 -33.81 -14.74
C PRO A 53 -7.81 -34.00 -15.89
N ILE A 54 -7.65 -33.24 -16.98
CA ILE A 54 -8.49 -33.43 -18.17
C ILE A 54 -8.36 -34.88 -18.62
N ALA A 55 -9.49 -35.59 -18.71
CA ALA A 55 -9.60 -36.98 -19.15
C ALA A 55 -9.47 -37.13 -20.68
N ALA A 56 -8.56 -36.37 -21.30
CA ALA A 56 -8.24 -36.45 -22.71
C ALA A 56 -6.77 -36.86 -22.84
N GLU A 57 -6.55 -38.07 -23.32
CA GLU A 57 -5.25 -38.57 -23.75
C GLU A 57 -4.74 -37.71 -24.92
N GLY A 58 -4.11 -36.56 -24.64
CA GLY A 58 -3.73 -35.60 -25.67
C GLY A 58 -2.89 -34.42 -25.18
N LYS A 59 -2.49 -33.56 -26.11
CA LYS A 59 -1.87 -32.26 -25.80
C LYS A 59 -2.93 -31.35 -25.17
N PHE A 60 -2.57 -30.53 -24.18
CA PHE A 60 -3.43 -29.50 -23.60
C PHE A 60 -2.57 -28.37 -23.05
N CYS A 61 -3.16 -27.18 -22.93
CA CYS A 61 -2.50 -26.06 -22.26
C CYS A 61 -2.74 -26.16 -20.76
N ASN A 62 -1.67 -26.18 -19.96
CA ASN A 62 -1.76 -26.27 -18.51
C ASN A 62 -2.50 -25.09 -17.89
N ARG A 63 -3.39 -25.40 -16.94
CA ARG A 63 -3.99 -24.46 -16.00
C ARG A 63 -2.93 -23.64 -15.27
N THR A 64 -3.21 -22.36 -15.04
CA THR A 64 -2.23 -21.45 -14.43
C THR A 64 -2.90 -20.21 -13.85
N PHE A 65 -2.26 -19.60 -12.85
CA PHE A 65 -2.60 -18.27 -12.36
C PHE A 65 -1.54 -17.29 -12.82
N ASP A 66 -1.95 -16.21 -13.49
CA ASP A 66 -1.03 -15.23 -14.09
C ASP A 66 -1.01 -13.89 -13.34
N ASN A 67 -1.32 -13.93 -12.04
CA ASN A 67 -1.51 -12.78 -11.16
C ASN A 67 -2.67 -11.84 -11.51
N TYR A 68 -3.49 -12.21 -12.51
CA TYR A 68 -4.68 -11.47 -12.89
C TYR A 68 -5.92 -12.38 -12.92
N ALA A 69 -5.90 -13.43 -13.75
CA ALA A 69 -7.01 -14.36 -13.91
C ALA A 69 -6.59 -15.80 -13.65
N CYS A 70 -7.54 -16.60 -13.18
CA CYS A 70 -7.37 -18.03 -13.02
C CYS A 70 -7.69 -18.75 -14.32
N TRP A 71 -6.70 -19.37 -14.96
CA TRP A 71 -6.87 -20.07 -16.24
C TRP A 71 -7.05 -21.57 -16.01
N PRO A 72 -8.14 -22.18 -16.53
CA PRO A 72 -8.30 -23.63 -16.54
C PRO A 72 -7.42 -24.26 -17.61
N ASP A 73 -7.42 -25.59 -17.67
CA ASP A 73 -6.76 -26.31 -18.76
C ASP A 73 -7.47 -26.02 -20.10
N GLY A 74 -6.67 -25.78 -21.13
CA GLY A 74 -7.16 -25.43 -22.47
C GLY A 74 -7.05 -26.58 -23.47
N LEU A 75 -8.09 -26.75 -24.29
CA LEU A 75 -8.05 -27.68 -25.41
C LEU A 75 -7.19 -27.10 -26.56
N PRO A 76 -6.32 -27.88 -27.21
CA PRO A 76 -5.50 -27.39 -28.31
C PRO A 76 -6.34 -26.81 -29.45
N GLY A 77 -5.88 -25.68 -30.00
CA GLY A 77 -6.52 -25.00 -31.13
C GLY A 77 -7.79 -24.23 -30.76
N THR A 78 -8.08 -24.03 -29.47
CA THR A 78 -9.28 -23.33 -29.00
C THR A 78 -8.97 -22.07 -28.19
N TYR A 79 -9.93 -21.16 -28.15
CA TYR A 79 -9.94 -20.06 -27.19
C TYR A 79 -10.44 -20.54 -25.85
N VAL A 80 -9.70 -20.20 -24.80
CA VAL A 80 -10.10 -20.37 -23.41
C VAL A 80 -10.56 -19.01 -22.90
N ASN A 81 -11.80 -18.96 -22.41
CA ASN A 81 -12.40 -17.77 -21.83
C ASN A 81 -12.69 -17.97 -20.34
N VAL A 82 -12.47 -16.92 -19.56
CA VAL A 82 -12.84 -16.87 -18.14
C VAL A 82 -13.48 -15.54 -17.83
N SER A 83 -14.44 -15.52 -16.91
CA SER A 83 -15.12 -14.28 -16.50
C SER A 83 -14.13 -13.27 -15.91
N CYS A 84 -14.45 -11.98 -16.05
CA CYS A 84 -13.65 -10.92 -15.41
C CYS A 84 -13.44 -11.19 -13.91
N PRO A 85 -12.23 -10.98 -13.37
CA PRO A 85 -11.98 -11.19 -11.94
C PRO A 85 -12.83 -10.29 -11.04
N TRP A 86 -13.50 -10.88 -10.06
CA TRP A 86 -14.43 -10.17 -9.18
C TRP A 86 -13.76 -9.25 -8.16
N TYR A 87 -12.43 -9.35 -7.98
CA TYR A 87 -11.68 -8.45 -7.10
C TYR A 87 -11.52 -7.04 -7.69
N LEU A 88 -11.76 -6.89 -9.00
CA LEU A 88 -11.63 -5.60 -9.67
C LEU A 88 -12.62 -4.59 -9.09
N PRO A 89 -12.20 -3.33 -8.87
CA PRO A 89 -13.09 -2.29 -8.34
C PRO A 89 -14.34 -2.07 -9.20
N TRP A 90 -14.21 -2.24 -10.51
CA TRP A 90 -15.27 -2.09 -11.51
C TRP A 90 -15.86 -3.45 -11.94
N ALA A 91 -15.65 -4.54 -11.19
CA ALA A 91 -16.18 -5.86 -11.57
C ALA A 91 -17.70 -5.87 -11.83
N ASN A 92 -18.44 -5.00 -11.14
CA ASN A 92 -19.89 -4.86 -11.32
C ASN A 92 -20.31 -4.30 -12.69
N THR A 93 -19.43 -3.55 -13.37
CA THR A 93 -19.75 -2.97 -14.69
C THR A 93 -19.42 -3.95 -15.82
N VAL A 94 -18.49 -4.89 -15.56
CA VAL A 94 -18.02 -5.91 -16.50
C VAL A 94 -18.45 -7.32 -16.10
N LEU A 95 -19.58 -7.48 -15.39
CA LEU A 95 -20.10 -8.77 -14.90
C LEU A 95 -20.20 -9.86 -15.98
N HIS A 96 -20.49 -9.45 -17.22
CA HIS A 96 -20.64 -10.34 -18.37
C HIS A 96 -19.40 -10.40 -19.26
N GLY A 97 -18.39 -9.59 -18.97
CA GLY A 97 -17.14 -9.56 -19.74
C GLY A 97 -16.30 -10.81 -19.48
N GLN A 98 -15.51 -11.16 -20.49
CA GLN A 98 -14.60 -12.29 -20.43
C GLN A 98 -13.18 -11.88 -20.85
N VAL A 99 -12.20 -12.57 -20.28
CA VAL A 99 -10.82 -12.50 -20.74
C VAL A 99 -10.46 -13.76 -21.50
N TYR A 100 -9.64 -13.59 -22.53
CA TYR A 100 -9.36 -14.64 -23.49
C TYR A 100 -7.88 -14.98 -23.55
N ARG A 101 -7.61 -16.28 -23.65
CA ARG A 101 -6.32 -16.84 -24.09
C ARG A 101 -6.56 -17.79 -25.24
N PHE A 102 -5.53 -17.97 -26.07
CA PHE A 102 -5.55 -18.96 -27.13
C PHE A 102 -4.59 -20.10 -26.81
N CYS A 103 -5.10 -21.33 -26.85
CA CYS A 103 -4.29 -22.53 -26.73
C CYS A 103 -3.92 -23.02 -28.13
N THR A 104 -2.63 -23.10 -28.45
CA THR A 104 -2.17 -23.54 -29.77
C THR A 104 -2.39 -25.05 -29.97
N SER A 105 -2.34 -25.53 -31.22
CA SER A 105 -2.41 -26.97 -31.54
C SER A 105 -1.27 -27.78 -30.91
N GLU A 106 -0.18 -27.12 -30.54
CA GLU A 106 0.97 -27.74 -29.88
C GLU A 106 0.77 -27.93 -28.37
N GLY A 107 -0.35 -27.48 -27.80
CA GLY A 107 -0.61 -27.56 -26.36
C GLY A 107 0.13 -26.49 -25.54
N THR A 108 0.56 -25.40 -26.18
CA THR A 108 1.17 -24.26 -25.50
C THR A 108 0.30 -23.01 -25.63
N TRP A 109 0.32 -22.17 -24.61
CA TRP A 109 -0.36 -20.87 -24.67
C TRP A 109 0.27 -20.01 -25.77
N LEU A 110 -0.57 -19.36 -26.58
CA LEU A 110 -0.12 -18.43 -27.61
C LEU A 110 0.73 -17.33 -26.96
N LEU A 111 1.89 -17.03 -27.53
CA LEU A 111 2.77 -15.96 -27.06
C LEU A 111 2.46 -14.65 -27.77
N LYS A 112 2.72 -13.54 -27.08
CA LYS A 112 2.68 -12.21 -27.71
C LYS A 112 3.86 -12.06 -28.68
N GLU A 113 3.63 -11.36 -29.79
CA GLU A 113 4.68 -11.07 -30.77
C GLU A 113 5.91 -10.43 -30.10
N ASN A 114 7.09 -10.96 -30.38
CA ASN A 114 8.37 -10.52 -29.83
C ASN A 114 8.49 -10.60 -28.29
N SER A 115 7.70 -11.46 -27.63
CA SER A 115 7.75 -11.65 -26.17
C SER A 115 7.63 -13.13 -25.78
N THR A 116 8.11 -13.47 -24.60
CA THR A 116 7.92 -14.79 -23.97
C THR A 116 6.64 -14.87 -23.12
N LEU A 117 5.89 -13.77 -23.03
CA LEU A 117 4.65 -13.72 -22.26
C LEU A 117 3.47 -14.28 -23.07
N PRO A 118 2.58 -15.06 -22.43
CA PRO A 118 1.34 -15.49 -23.06
C PRO A 118 0.47 -14.31 -23.49
N TRP A 119 -0.03 -14.36 -24.72
CA TRP A 119 -1.03 -13.43 -25.24
C TRP A 119 -2.32 -13.53 -24.44
N ARG A 120 -2.95 -12.38 -24.20
CA ARG A 120 -4.25 -12.26 -23.51
C ARG A 120 -5.05 -11.14 -24.17
N ASN A 121 -6.36 -11.33 -24.24
CA ASN A 121 -7.29 -10.24 -24.51
C ASN A 121 -8.07 -9.88 -23.24
N LEU A 122 -8.04 -8.59 -22.89
CA LEU A 122 -8.62 -8.01 -21.68
C LEU A 122 -9.66 -6.93 -21.99
N THR A 123 -9.96 -6.67 -23.28
CA THR A 123 -10.79 -5.52 -23.70
C THR A 123 -12.18 -5.49 -23.07
N GLU A 124 -12.77 -6.65 -22.72
CA GLU A 124 -14.10 -6.69 -22.10
C GLU A 124 -14.09 -6.44 -20.58
N CYS A 125 -12.91 -6.43 -19.95
CA CYS A 125 -12.74 -6.21 -18.51
C CYS A 125 -12.03 -4.90 -18.19
N GLU A 126 -11.83 -4.05 -19.20
CA GLU A 126 -11.24 -2.72 -19.02
C GLU A 126 -12.24 -1.79 -18.32
N ALA A 127 -11.73 -0.88 -17.49
CA ALA A 127 -12.57 0.11 -16.84
C ALA A 127 -13.11 1.07 -17.93
N SER A 128 -14.41 1.34 -17.91
CA SER A 128 -14.95 2.49 -18.63
C SER A 128 -14.38 3.78 -18.04
N ASP A 129 -14.13 4.81 -18.86
CA ASP A 129 -13.64 6.13 -18.42
C ASP A 129 -14.46 6.75 -17.27
N GLN A 130 -15.70 6.29 -17.07
CA GLN A 130 -16.60 6.76 -15.99
C GLN A 130 -16.45 6.01 -14.66
N ASP A 131 -15.83 4.82 -14.65
CA ASP A 131 -15.78 3.92 -13.50
C ASP A 131 -14.37 3.77 -12.90
N ALA A 132 -13.40 4.52 -13.43
CA ALA A 132 -12.04 4.55 -12.92
C ALA A 132 -12.03 5.01 -11.45
N PRO A 133 -11.68 4.14 -10.47
CA PRO A 133 -11.48 4.53 -9.08
C PRO A 133 -10.15 5.29 -8.90
N GLU A 134 -9.53 5.74 -9.99
CA GLU A 134 -8.32 6.55 -9.99
C GLU A 134 -8.54 7.80 -9.13
N GLU A 135 -9.70 8.45 -9.25
CA GLU A 135 -10.06 9.60 -8.41
C GLU A 135 -9.98 9.29 -6.91
N GLN A 136 -10.45 8.13 -6.46
CA GLN A 136 -10.46 7.80 -5.02
C GLN A 136 -9.07 7.40 -4.50
N LEU A 137 -8.30 6.66 -5.30
CA LEU A 137 -6.94 6.23 -4.95
C LEU A 137 -5.96 7.40 -4.99
N LEU A 138 -6.07 8.27 -5.99
CA LEU A 138 -5.29 9.50 -6.11
C LEU A 138 -5.61 10.45 -4.96
N ASN A 139 -6.88 10.66 -4.63
CA ASN A 139 -7.25 11.54 -3.52
C ASN A 139 -6.73 11.04 -2.17
N LEU A 140 -6.80 9.72 -1.91
CA LEU A 140 -6.24 9.13 -0.69
C LEU A 140 -4.72 9.27 -0.64
N SER A 141 -4.03 9.02 -1.76
CA SER A 141 -2.58 9.16 -1.84
C SER A 141 -2.15 10.61 -1.65
N ILE A 142 -2.83 11.57 -2.27
CA ILE A 142 -2.56 13.00 -2.13
C ILE A 142 -2.75 13.46 -0.68
N ILE A 143 -3.85 13.10 -0.03
CA ILE A 143 -4.10 13.46 1.38
C ILE A 143 -3.04 12.83 2.30
N TYR A 144 -2.70 11.56 2.06
CA TYR A 144 -1.65 10.87 2.80
C TYR A 144 -0.29 11.56 2.63
N THR A 145 0.11 11.90 1.40
CA THR A 145 1.37 12.57 1.09
C THR A 145 1.44 13.96 1.71
N ILE A 146 0.38 14.77 1.57
CA ILE A 146 0.33 16.12 2.15
C ILE A 146 0.34 16.03 3.68
N GLY A 147 -0.42 15.11 4.27
CA GLY A 147 -0.45 14.91 5.73
C GLY A 147 0.91 14.51 6.30
N TYR A 148 1.60 13.58 5.63
CA TYR A 148 2.96 13.18 6.03
C TYR A 148 3.97 14.31 5.87
N ALA A 149 3.92 15.05 4.75
CA ALA A 149 4.82 16.18 4.51
C ALA A 149 4.63 17.28 5.57
N LEU A 150 3.38 17.69 5.84
CA LEU A 150 3.07 18.71 6.86
C LEU A 150 3.50 18.26 8.26
N SER A 151 3.19 17.02 8.64
CA SER A 151 3.60 16.47 9.94
C SER A 151 5.12 16.42 10.08
N PHE A 152 5.83 16.04 9.02
CA PHE A 152 7.29 15.99 9.02
C PHE A 152 7.90 17.40 9.12
N SER A 153 7.44 18.36 8.32
CA SER A 153 7.90 19.74 8.35
C SER A 153 7.67 20.38 9.72
N ALA A 154 6.51 20.18 10.34
CA ALA A 154 6.23 20.68 11.69
C ALA A 154 7.21 20.11 12.73
N LEU A 155 7.54 18.82 12.63
CA LEU A 155 8.48 18.14 13.53
C LEU A 155 9.92 18.67 13.39
N VAL A 156 10.36 18.91 12.15
CA VAL A 156 11.68 19.49 11.84
C VAL A 156 11.78 20.91 12.38
N ILE A 157 10.75 21.74 12.18
CA ILE A 157 10.72 23.12 12.69
C ILE A 157 10.75 23.15 14.22
N ALA A 158 9.94 22.30 14.88
CA ALA A 158 9.94 22.20 16.34
C ALA A 158 11.32 21.84 16.90
N THR A 159 12.04 20.93 16.23
CA THR A 159 13.38 20.51 16.66
C THR A 159 14.44 21.57 16.38
N ALA A 160 14.37 22.27 15.23
CA ALA A 160 15.27 23.36 14.90
C ALA A 160 15.17 24.52 15.91
N ILE A 161 13.95 24.83 16.37
CA ILE A 161 13.71 25.83 17.42
C ILE A 161 14.38 25.39 18.74
N LEU A 162 14.21 24.14 19.15
CA LEU A 162 14.76 23.64 20.42
C LEU A 162 16.30 23.52 20.41
N LEU A 163 16.91 23.22 19.26
CA LEU A 163 18.37 23.17 19.09
C LEU A 163 18.99 24.56 18.90
N GLY A 164 18.28 25.50 18.26
CA GLY A 164 18.78 26.86 17.99
C GLY A 164 18.88 27.72 19.23
N PHE A 165 17.95 27.58 20.17
CA PHE A 165 17.94 28.36 21.41
C PHE A 165 18.73 27.65 22.53
N ARG A 166 20.05 27.89 22.58
CA ARG A 166 20.94 27.39 23.66
C ARG A 166 20.46 27.73 25.07
N HIS A 167 19.67 28.79 25.24
CA HIS A 167 19.10 29.21 26.51
C HIS A 167 17.98 28.28 27.03
N LEU A 168 17.40 27.43 26.17
CA LEU A 168 16.35 26.48 26.55
C LEU A 168 16.91 25.09 26.90
N HIS A 169 18.23 24.86 26.83
CA HIS A 169 18.85 23.58 27.19
C HIS A 169 18.87 23.36 28.72
N CYS A 170 17.71 22.96 29.27
CA CYS A 170 17.56 22.46 30.64
C CYS A 170 17.36 20.93 30.63
N THR A 171 17.52 20.27 31.78
CA THR A 171 17.24 18.82 31.97
C THR A 171 15.85 18.41 31.48
N ARG A 172 14.84 19.27 31.69
CA ARG A 172 13.47 19.07 31.15
C ARG A 172 13.42 19.13 29.62
N ASN A 173 14.20 20.01 29.00
CA ASN A 173 14.21 20.17 27.54
C ASN A 173 15.02 19.07 26.83
N TYR A 174 15.94 18.41 27.55
CA TYR A 174 16.64 17.21 27.09
C TYR A 174 15.69 16.02 26.89
N ILE A 175 14.71 15.81 27.77
CA ILE A 175 13.67 14.77 27.61
C ILE A 175 12.85 15.05 26.35
N HIS A 176 12.46 16.31 26.13
CA HIS A 176 11.74 16.71 24.92
C HIS A 176 12.59 16.50 23.66
N LEU A 177 13.89 16.84 23.68
CA LEU A 177 14.81 16.58 22.56
C LEU A 177 14.96 15.09 22.24
N ASN A 178 15.07 14.21 23.24
CA ASN A 178 15.12 12.76 23.01
C ASN A 178 13.80 12.21 22.42
N LEU A 179 12.66 12.72 22.90
CA LEU A 179 11.35 12.37 22.35
C LEU A 179 11.21 12.84 20.90
N PHE A 180 11.59 14.08 20.58
CA PHE A 180 11.53 14.61 19.22
C PHE A 180 12.51 13.91 18.28
N THR A 181 13.72 13.58 18.74
CA THR A 181 14.70 12.78 17.98
C THR A 181 14.13 11.40 17.65
N SER A 182 13.44 10.76 18.59
CA SER A 182 12.74 9.49 18.35
C SER A 182 11.66 9.61 17.26
N PHE A 183 10.88 10.70 17.27
CA PHE A 183 9.89 10.97 16.23
C PHE A 183 10.52 11.25 14.86
N ILE A 184 11.66 11.95 14.81
CA ILE A 184 12.41 12.20 13.57
C ILE A 184 12.91 10.88 12.99
N LEU A 185 13.54 10.02 13.80
CA LEU A 185 14.04 8.73 13.34
C LEU A 185 12.90 7.81 12.85
N ARG A 186 11.76 7.84 13.54
CA ARG A 186 10.54 7.16 13.08
C ARG A 186 10.05 7.71 11.73
N ALA A 187 10.08 9.02 11.53
CA ALA A 187 9.67 9.62 10.26
C ALA A 187 10.65 9.28 9.12
N ILE A 188 11.96 9.37 9.36
CA ILE A 188 13.01 8.97 8.40
C ILE A 188 12.83 7.51 8.00
N SER A 189 12.59 6.62 8.96
CA SER A 189 12.31 5.20 8.67
C SER A 189 11.10 5.01 7.76
N VAL A 190 9.99 5.70 8.03
CA VAL A 190 8.80 5.64 7.17
C VAL A 190 9.11 6.15 5.76
N PHE A 191 9.89 7.22 5.61
CA PHE A 191 10.32 7.72 4.30
C PHE A 191 11.22 6.74 3.55
N ILE A 192 12.17 6.10 4.24
CA ILE A 192 13.02 5.07 3.64
C ILE A 192 12.15 3.89 3.19
N LYS A 193 11.20 3.43 4.02
CA LYS A 193 10.25 2.38 3.64
C LYS A 193 9.44 2.77 2.41
N ASP A 194 8.83 3.95 2.41
CA ASP A 194 8.00 4.41 1.29
C ASP A 194 8.82 4.55 0.00
N SER A 195 10.03 5.10 0.09
CA SER A 195 10.95 5.23 -1.05
C SER A 195 11.42 3.88 -1.57
N VAL A 196 11.75 2.94 -0.69
CA VAL A 196 12.15 1.57 -1.04
C VAL A 196 10.97 0.84 -1.68
N VAL A 197 9.77 0.91 -1.11
CA VAL A 197 8.55 0.31 -1.67
C VAL A 197 8.24 0.89 -3.04
N LYS A 198 8.34 2.22 -3.21
CA LYS A 198 8.09 2.89 -4.49
C LYS A 198 9.11 2.53 -5.56
N TRP A 199 10.40 2.53 -5.20
CA TRP A 199 11.48 2.08 -6.08
C TRP A 199 11.32 0.61 -6.48
N MET A 200 10.96 -0.24 -5.52
CA MET A 200 10.74 -1.67 -5.71
C MET A 200 9.51 -1.94 -6.58
N TYR A 201 8.41 -1.20 -6.39
CA TYR A 201 7.24 -1.25 -7.27
C TYR A 201 7.58 -0.85 -8.71
N SER A 202 8.40 0.19 -8.89
CA SER A 202 8.86 0.61 -10.22
C SER A 202 9.82 -0.39 -10.89
N THR A 203 10.36 -1.35 -10.13
CA THR A 203 11.37 -2.33 -10.58
C THR A 203 10.82 -3.76 -10.68
N ALA A 204 9.52 -3.99 -10.42
CA ALA A 204 9.00 -5.33 -10.11
C ALA A 204 9.07 -6.37 -11.26
N THR A 205 9.81 -7.46 -11.02
CA THR A 205 9.73 -8.76 -11.77
C THR A 205 9.66 -10.04 -10.91
N GLN A 206 9.63 -10.01 -9.57
CA GLN A 206 9.34 -11.20 -8.75
C GLN A 206 8.73 -10.81 -7.40
N GLU A 207 7.88 -11.67 -6.82
CA GLU A 207 7.02 -11.39 -5.65
C GLU A 207 7.52 -12.06 -4.35
N HIS A 208 8.55 -12.90 -4.43
CA HIS A 208 8.83 -13.92 -3.40
C HIS A 208 9.94 -13.58 -2.39
N GLN A 209 10.66 -12.45 -2.54
CA GLN A 209 11.78 -12.09 -1.66
C GLN A 209 11.45 -10.96 -0.64
N TRP A 210 10.20 -10.46 -0.62
CA TRP A 210 9.91 -9.15 -0.01
C TRP A 210 9.53 -9.21 1.48
N GLU A 211 8.92 -10.29 1.95
CA GLU A 211 8.52 -10.47 3.35
C GLU A 211 9.72 -10.42 4.31
N GLY A 212 10.88 -10.94 3.88
CA GLY A 212 12.14 -10.91 4.65
C GLY A 212 12.75 -9.52 4.78
N LEU A 213 12.65 -8.68 3.74
CA LEU A 213 13.22 -7.34 3.75
C LEU A 213 12.36 -6.38 4.60
N ILE A 214 11.04 -6.50 4.51
CA ILE A 214 10.09 -5.70 5.28
C ILE A 214 10.20 -6.04 6.78
N SER A 215 10.30 -7.33 7.12
CA SER A 215 10.48 -7.78 8.51
C SER A 215 11.83 -7.35 9.09
N PHE A 216 12.92 -7.40 8.31
CA PHE A 216 14.23 -6.88 8.74
C PHE A 216 14.20 -5.38 9.05
N GLN A 217 13.56 -4.58 8.19
CA GLN A 217 13.44 -3.13 8.38
C GLN A 217 12.57 -2.79 9.61
N VAL A 218 11.44 -3.49 9.82
CA VAL A 218 10.60 -3.32 11.02
C VAL A 218 11.35 -3.73 12.29
N GLY A 219 12.18 -4.78 12.22
CA GLY A 219 13.08 -5.19 13.30
C GLY A 219 14.11 -4.11 13.63
N ALA A 220 14.74 -3.51 12.61
CA ALA A 220 15.70 -2.43 12.77
C ALA A 220 15.07 -1.18 13.42
N ASP A 221 13.86 -0.78 13.00
CA ASP A 221 13.15 0.35 13.61
C ASP A 221 12.80 0.10 15.07
N THR A 222 12.37 -1.12 15.39
CA THR A 222 12.01 -1.51 16.76
C THR A 222 13.24 -1.50 17.66
N VAL A 223 14.39 -1.99 17.16
CA VAL A 223 15.67 -1.98 17.89
C VAL A 223 16.21 -0.55 18.07
N VAL A 224 16.09 0.30 17.05
CA VAL A 224 16.51 1.71 17.13
C VAL A 224 15.65 2.46 18.15
N VAL A 225 14.32 2.30 18.10
CA VAL A 225 13.41 2.89 19.09
C VAL A 225 13.69 2.36 20.50
N MET A 226 13.93 1.05 20.66
CA MET A 226 14.31 0.47 21.96
C MET A 226 15.62 1.03 22.49
N ARG A 227 16.67 1.13 21.67
CA ARG A 227 17.96 1.71 22.10
C ARG A 227 17.87 3.18 22.46
N ILE A 228 17.01 3.94 21.78
CA ILE A 228 16.78 5.35 22.12
C ILE A 228 16.00 5.49 23.42
N LEU A 229 15.04 4.60 23.67
CA LEU A 229 14.36 4.52 24.96
C LEU A 229 15.36 4.13 26.06
N GLU A 230 16.16 3.09 25.90
CA GLU A 230 17.19 2.67 26.88
C GLU A 230 18.19 3.78 27.20
N SER A 231 18.68 4.51 26.20
CA SER A 231 19.58 5.66 26.40
C SER A 231 18.90 6.85 27.06
N SER A 232 17.59 7.05 26.82
CA SER A 232 16.79 8.06 27.53
C SER A 232 16.59 7.70 29.00
N TRP A 233 16.35 6.42 29.31
CA TRP A 233 16.26 5.93 30.69
C TRP A 233 17.62 6.02 31.42
N TRP A 234 18.72 5.69 30.74
CA TRP A 234 20.08 5.83 31.29
C TRP A 234 20.43 7.29 31.61
N CYS A 235 20.10 8.24 30.72
CA CYS A 235 20.30 9.67 30.97
C CYS A 235 19.42 10.20 32.12
N VAL A 236 18.20 9.68 32.27
CA VAL A 236 17.31 10.03 33.40
C VAL A 236 17.87 9.48 34.72
N CYS A 237 18.39 8.25 34.76
CA CYS A 237 19.04 7.70 35.95
C CYS A 237 20.30 8.49 36.36
N ILE A 238 21.14 8.88 35.39
CA ILE A 238 22.35 9.69 35.66
C ILE A 238 21.99 11.10 36.15
N THR A 239 20.94 11.73 35.62
CA THR A 239 20.53 13.09 36.02
C THR A 239 19.70 13.14 37.31
N ALA A 240 19.05 12.03 37.69
CA ALA A 240 18.30 11.92 38.94
C ALA A 240 19.17 11.53 40.16
N GLY A 241 20.45 11.21 39.97
CA GLY A 241 21.36 10.86 41.07
C GLY A 241 20.89 9.65 41.88
N ILE A 242 20.18 8.72 41.25
CA ILE A 242 19.81 7.44 41.86
C ILE A 242 20.93 6.46 41.49
N PRO A 243 21.64 5.86 42.48
CA PRO A 243 22.71 4.91 42.21
C PRO A 243 22.22 3.67 41.45
#